data_AF-A0A961TFP2-F1
#
_entry.id   AF-A0A961TFP2-F1
#
_cell.length_a   1.000
_cell.length_b   1.000
_cell.length_c   1.000
_cell.angle_alpha   90.00
_cell.angle_beta   90.00
_cell.angle_gamma   90.00
#
_symmetry.space_group_name_H-M   'P 1'
#
loop_
_entity.id
_entity.type
_entity.pdbx_description
1 polymer ?
#
loop_
_entity_poly.entity_id
_entity_poly.type
_entity_poly.pdbx_seq_one_letter_code
_entity_poly.pdbx_strand_id
1 'polypeptide(L)' 'VSRRRQMEWQPAGAGSVRLTVLDAEGRAQSISVQVR' A
#
# COMPACT_ATOMS: atom_id res chain seq x y z
N VAL A 1 -15.17 7.65 11.95
CA VAL A 1 -13.82 7.63 12.57
C VAL A 1 -12.89 6.89 11.63
N SER A 2 -11.91 7.55 10.99
CA SER A 2 -10.92 6.86 10.16
C SER A 2 -9.78 6.35 11.04
N ARG A 3 -9.56 5.04 11.08
CA ARG A 3 -8.41 4.45 11.79
C ARG A 3 -7.21 4.45 10.85
N ARG A 4 -6.36 5.48 10.92
CA ARG A 4 -5.10 5.51 10.17
C ARG A 4 -4.18 4.40 10.67
N ARG A 5 -3.77 3.49 9.78
CA ARG A 5 -2.71 2.51 10.05
C ARG A 5 -1.45 2.95 9.32
N GLN A 6 -0.33 2.92 10.01
CA GLN A 6 0.99 3.19 9.44
C GLN A 6 1.73 1.86 9.27
N MET A 7 2.26 1.62 8.09
CA MET A 7 3.17 0.52 7.78
C MET A 7 4.45 1.14 7.24
N GLU A 8 5.58 0.61 7.66
CA GLU A 8 6.89 1.01 7.16
C GLU A 8 7.53 -0.21 6.49
N TRP A 9 8.07 0.01 5.29
CA TRP A 9 8.77 -0.99 4.53
C TRP A 9 9.95 -0.32 3.83
N GLN A 10 11.14 -0.91 3.97
CA GLN A 10 12.36 -0.44 3.33
C GLN A 10 12.61 -1.29 2.07
N PRO A 11 12.42 -0.75 0.86
CA PRO A 11 12.83 -1.44 -0.36
C PRO A 11 14.35 -1.65 -0.38
N ALA A 12 14.80 -2.82 -0.85
CA ALA A 12 16.22 -3.11 -1.03
C ALA A 12 16.87 -2.36 -2.22
N GLY A 13 16.07 -1.65 -3.03
CA GLY A 13 16.54 -0.90 -4.19
C GLY A 13 15.39 -0.21 -4.94
N ALA A 14 15.70 0.33 -6.12
CA ALA A 14 14.70 0.90 -7.01
C ALA A 14 13.76 -0.17 -7.57
N GLY A 15 12.49 0.17 -7.79
CA GLY A 15 11.50 -0.77 -8.27
C GLY A 15 10.08 -0.23 -8.28
N SER A 16 9.12 -1.12 -8.52
CA SER A 16 7.69 -0.82 -8.41
C SER A 16 7.04 -1.70 -7.34
N VAL A 17 6.20 -1.08 -6.53
CA VAL A 17 5.39 -1.73 -5.50
C VAL A 17 3.94 -1.60 -5.87
N ARG A 18 3.18 -2.70 -5.78
CA ARG A 18 1.72 -2.66 -5.83
C ARG A 18 1.19 -2.77 -4.41
N LEU A 19 0.49 -1.75 -3.95
CA LEU A 19 -0.23 -1.76 -2.67
C LEU A 19 -1.70 -2.07 -2.96
N THR A 20 -2.26 -3.05 -2.27
CA THR A 20 -3.68 -3.38 -2.32
C THR A 20 -4.30 -3.16 -0.95
N VAL A 21 -5.35 -2.34 -0.89
CA VAL A 21 -6.11 -2.05 0.32
C VAL A 21 -7.46 -2.74 0.21
N LEU A 22 -7.83 -3.46 1.26
CA LEU A 22 -9.16 -4.04 1.44
C LEU A 22 -9.93 -3.17 2.44
N ASP A 23 -11.16 -2.81 2.10
CA ASP A 23 -12.07 -2.18 3.06
C ASP A 23 -12.81 -3.22 3.92
N ALA A 24 -13.66 -2.73 4.82
CA ALA A 24 -14.43 -3.58 5.74
C ALA A 24 -15.48 -4.44 5.02
N GLU A 25 -15.89 -4.05 3.81
CA GLU A 25 -16.82 -4.76 2.96
C GLU A 25 -16.12 -5.75 2.01
N GLY A 26 -14.79 -5.88 2.10
CA GLY A 26 -13.97 -6.77 1.28
C GLY A 26 -13.69 -6.25 -0.12
N ARG A 27 -13.99 -4.98 -0.43
CA ARG A 27 -13.65 -4.38 -1.72
C ARG A 27 -12.17 -4.03 -1.74
N ALA A 28 -11.55 -4.28 -2.89
CA ALA A 28 -10.13 -4.04 -3.10
C ALA A 28 -9.88 -2.77 -3.93
N GLN A 29 -8.93 -1.96 -3.51
CA GLN A 29 -8.36 -0.88 -4.33
C GLN A 29 -6.85 -1.02 -4.36
N SER A 30 -6.23 -0.81 -5.53
CA SER A 30 -4.78 -0.93 -5.69
C SER A 30 -4.15 0.35 -6.21
N ILE A 31 -2.94 0.63 -5.73
CA ILE A 31 -2.07 1.71 -6.23
C ILE A 31 -0.69 1.15 -6.57
N SER A 32 -0.06 1.70 -7.60
CA SER A 32 1.33 1.38 -7.95
C SER A 32 2.22 2.55 -7.52
N VAL A 33 3.25 2.25 -6.73
CA VAL A 33 4.26 3.21 -6.28
C VAL A 33 5.56 2.87 -6.97
N GLN A 34 6.27 3.88 -7.46
CA GLN A 34 7.61 3.70 -8.01
C GLN A 34 8.64 4.23 -7.01
N VAL A 35 9.55 3.36 -6.61
CA VAL A 35 10.68 3.66 -5.72
C VAL A 35 11.90 3.87 -6.61
N ARG A 36 12.58 4.99 -6.42
CA ARG A 36 13.77 5.39 -7.17
C ARG A 36 14.87 5.75 -6.20
#